data_AF-A0AAV6TR22-F1
#
_entry.id   AF-A0AAV6TR22-F1
#
_cell.length_a   1.000
_cell.length_b   1.000
_cell.length_c   1.000
_cell.angle_alpha   90.00
_cell.angle_beta   90.00
_cell.angle_gamma   90.00
#
_symmetry.space_group_name_H-M   'P 1'
#
loop_
_entity.id
_entity.type
_entity.pdbx_description
1 polymer ?
#
loop_
_entity_poly.entity_id
_entity_poly.type
_entity_poly.pdbx_seq_one_letter_code
_entity_poly.pdbx_strand_id
1 'polypeptide(L)'
;MRHKVQHPNDKNRFLFLSFDPCHIIKNIRSQFLEKEMGGKESYITGNYVKKVYELQKDQTGWKLSSPLIWKKSKKESEECEKDFLTPETYSALLLTSLSTVACVKYLLENGFHYVLTRRRDPVESLFSAVRQMNGGNDGSDAKASTVAINKILRTGLLLPHHSSNVPVSSFETFHNLALPGFT
;
A
#
# COMPACT_ATOMS: atom_id res chain seq x y z
N MET A 1 1.60 -20.37 -7.10
CA MET A 1 1.78 -18.91 -7.14
C MET A 1 3.28 -18.58 -7.13
N ARG A 2 3.81 -17.83 -8.12
CA ARG A 2 5.23 -17.43 -8.15
C ARG A 2 5.39 -16.07 -7.48
N HIS A 3 6.07 -16.03 -6.33
CA HIS A 3 6.32 -14.81 -5.54
C HIS A 3 7.67 -14.13 -5.85
N LYS A 4 8.50 -14.78 -6.67
CA LYS A 4 9.77 -14.23 -7.16
C LYS A 4 10.00 -14.61 -8.62
N VAL A 5 10.72 -13.75 -9.33
CA VAL A 5 11.09 -13.90 -10.73
C VAL A 5 12.59 -13.61 -10.86
N GLN A 6 13.29 -14.31 -11.74
CA GLN A 6 14.71 -14.02 -12.00
C GLN A 6 14.84 -12.67 -12.72
N HIS A 7 15.85 -11.88 -12.35
CA HIS A 7 16.07 -10.59 -12.99
C HIS A 7 16.46 -10.78 -14.46
N PRO A 8 15.85 -10.03 -15.42
CA PRO A 8 16.02 -10.28 -16.85
C PRO A 8 17.47 -10.05 -17.36
N ASN A 9 18.22 -9.18 -16.68
CA ASN A 9 19.61 -8.84 -17.05
C ASN A 9 20.68 -9.40 -16.09
N ASP A 10 20.27 -9.99 -14.96
CA ASP A 10 21.21 -10.52 -13.97
C ASP A 10 20.67 -11.82 -13.38
N LYS A 11 21.27 -12.94 -13.80
CA LYS A 11 20.80 -14.26 -13.40
C LYS A 11 20.98 -14.55 -11.91
N ASN A 12 21.82 -13.79 -11.21
CA ASN A 12 22.10 -13.97 -9.79
C ASN A 12 21.14 -13.18 -8.88
N ARG A 13 20.30 -12.32 -9.46
CA ARG A 13 19.34 -11.51 -8.70
C ARG A 13 17.91 -11.99 -8.89
N PHE A 14 17.12 -11.86 -7.82
CA PHE A 14 15.70 -12.13 -7.83
C PHE A 14 14.90 -10.84 -7.63
N LEU A 15 13.81 -10.73 -8.39
CA LEU A 15 12.76 -9.75 -8.22
C LEU A 15 11.64 -10.38 -7.39
N PHE A 16 11.35 -9.81 -6.23
CA PHE A 16 10.30 -10.26 -5.33
C PHE A 16 9.02 -9.46 -5.60
N LEU A 17 7.92 -10.15 -5.88
CA LEU A 17 6.65 -9.53 -6.24
C LEU A 17 5.81 -9.30 -4.99
N SER A 18 5.26 -8.10 -4.82
CA SER A 18 4.40 -7.77 -3.69
C SER A 18 3.24 -6.91 -4.17
N PHE A 19 2.07 -7.08 -3.57
CA PHE A 19 1.01 -6.08 -3.66
C PHE A 19 1.26 -4.98 -2.63
N ASP A 20 0.57 -3.86 -2.80
CA ASP A 20 0.58 -2.79 -1.81
C ASP A 20 -0.18 -3.24 -0.54
N PRO A 21 0.50 -3.31 0.62
CA PRO A 21 -0.13 -3.68 1.88
C PRO A 21 -1.31 -2.77 2.26
N CYS A 22 -1.26 -1.47 1.92
CA CYS A 22 -2.32 -0.54 2.31
C CYS A 22 -3.64 -0.87 1.59
N HIS A 23 -3.56 -1.24 0.32
CA HIS A 23 -4.72 -1.64 -0.47
C HIS A 23 -5.26 -3.01 -0.03
N ILE A 24 -4.40 -3.97 0.32
CA ILE A 24 -4.83 -5.24 0.92
C ILE A 24 -5.62 -4.99 2.22
N ILE A 25 -5.10 -4.14 3.11
CA ILE A 25 -5.79 -3.82 4.38
C ILE A 25 -7.11 -3.08 4.14
N LYS A 26 -7.16 -2.15 3.18
CA LYS A 26 -8.42 -1.49 2.78
C LYS A 26 -9.46 -2.51 2.32
N ASN A 27 -9.07 -3.50 1.50
CA ASN A 27 -9.96 -4.54 1.01
C ASN A 27 -10.44 -5.47 2.15
N ILE A 28 -9.54 -5.89 3.03
CA ILE A 28 -9.90 -6.69 4.22
C ILE A 28 -10.89 -5.92 5.09
N ARG A 29 -10.63 -4.63 5.34
CA ARG A 29 -11.53 -3.77 6.13
C ARG A 29 -12.91 -3.65 5.47
N SER A 30 -12.98 -3.40 4.17
CA SER A 30 -14.27 -3.29 3.47
C SER A 30 -15.07 -4.58 3.58
N GLN A 31 -14.42 -5.72 3.31
CA GLN A 31 -15.06 -7.03 3.47
C GLN A 31 -15.51 -7.28 4.92
N PHE A 32 -14.73 -6.85 5.92
CA PHE A 32 -15.07 -7.04 7.34
C PHE A 32 -16.31 -6.23 7.74
N LEU A 33 -16.53 -5.07 7.11
CA LEU A 33 -17.71 -4.25 7.35
C LEU A 33 -18.94 -4.75 6.60
N GLU A 34 -18.77 -5.42 5.47
CA GLU A 34 -19.86 -5.88 4.61
C GLU A 34 -20.37 -7.26 4.99
N LYS A 35 -19.49 -8.18 5.40
CA LYS A 35 -19.83 -9.56 5.72
C LYS A 35 -19.24 -10.01 7.05
N GLU A 36 -19.79 -11.09 7.58
CA GLU A 36 -19.19 -11.81 8.69
C GLU A 36 -17.98 -12.61 8.18
N MET A 37 -16.89 -12.55 8.94
CA MET A 37 -15.63 -13.22 8.61
C MET A 37 -15.36 -14.30 9.64
N GLY A 38 -15.36 -15.57 9.26
CA GLY A 38 -15.17 -16.66 10.22
C GLY A 38 -14.68 -17.95 9.60
N GLY A 39 -14.20 -18.85 10.46
CA GLY A 39 -13.98 -20.25 10.13
C GLY A 39 -15.08 -21.12 10.72
N LYS A 40 -14.92 -22.45 10.61
CA LYS A 40 -15.93 -23.46 11.04
C LYS A 40 -16.40 -23.32 12.50
N GLU A 41 -15.60 -22.74 13.39
CA GLU A 41 -15.88 -22.69 14.84
C GLU A 41 -16.31 -21.32 15.36
N SER A 42 -16.04 -20.22 14.64
CA SER A 42 -16.42 -18.88 15.08
C SER A 42 -16.37 -17.86 13.95
N TYR A 43 -17.25 -16.87 14.04
CA TYR A 43 -17.30 -15.72 13.15
C TYR A 43 -17.01 -14.42 13.90
N ILE A 44 -16.35 -13.51 13.21
CA ILE A 44 -16.04 -12.15 13.61
C ILE A 44 -16.92 -11.24 12.75
N THR A 45 -17.61 -10.30 13.38
CA THR A 45 -18.55 -9.40 12.70
C THR A 45 -18.20 -7.94 12.94
N GLY A 46 -18.25 -7.13 11.87
CA GLY A 46 -18.11 -5.67 11.95
C GLY A 46 -19.29 -4.97 12.64
N ASN A 47 -20.38 -5.69 12.96
CA ASN A 47 -21.59 -5.10 13.54
C ASN A 47 -21.34 -4.41 14.89
N TYR A 48 -20.40 -4.90 15.71
CA TYR A 48 -20.05 -4.24 16.96
C TYR A 48 -19.40 -2.87 16.72
N VAL A 49 -18.52 -2.78 15.72
CA VAL A 49 -17.88 -1.51 15.33
C VAL A 49 -18.91 -0.52 14.81
N LYS A 50 -19.87 -0.99 13.99
CA LYS A 50 -21.00 -0.16 13.53
C LYS A 50 -21.84 0.36 14.70
N LYS A 51 -22.20 -0.50 15.65
CA LYS A 51 -22.96 -0.09 16.85
C LYS A 51 -22.21 0.94 17.68
N VAL A 52 -20.91 0.76 17.89
CA VAL A 52 -20.08 1.74 18.60
C VAL A 52 -20.06 3.07 17.85
N TYR A 53 -19.89 3.04 16.52
CA TYR A 53 -19.95 4.25 15.70
C TYR A 53 -21.31 4.98 15.82
N GLU A 54 -22.43 4.25 15.72
CA GLU A 54 -23.77 4.82 15.88
C GLU A 54 -24.01 5.43 17.26
N LEU A 55 -23.44 4.85 18.32
CA LEU A 55 -23.51 5.41 19.67
C LEU A 55 -22.62 6.66 19.84
N GLN A 56 -21.57 6.78 19.03
CA GLN A 56 -20.58 7.85 19.11
C GLN A 56 -20.83 9.02 18.15
N LYS A 57 -21.53 8.79 17.04
CA LYS A 57 -21.72 9.80 15.98
C LYS A 57 -22.41 11.08 16.47
N ASP A 58 -23.26 10.95 17.50
CA ASP A 58 -24.04 12.05 18.08
C ASP A 58 -23.44 12.57 19.40
N GLN A 59 -22.30 12.01 19.86
CA GLN A 59 -21.60 12.46 21.07
C GLN A 59 -20.47 13.44 20.73
N THR A 60 -20.75 14.73 20.89
CA THR A 60 -19.71 15.77 20.93
C THR A 60 -18.97 15.73 22.27
N GLY A 61 -18.09 14.74 22.47
CA GLY A 61 -17.23 14.69 23.65
C GLY A 61 -16.86 13.27 24.10
N TRP A 62 -15.57 12.98 24.13
CA TRP A 62 -15.02 11.69 24.53
C TRP A 62 -15.21 11.46 26.04
N LYS A 63 -16.24 10.69 26.43
CA LYS A 63 -16.25 10.01 27.72
C LYS A 63 -16.09 8.52 27.49
N LEU A 64 -14.84 8.03 27.59
CA LEU A 64 -14.56 6.61 27.68
C LEU A 64 -15.07 6.09 29.03
N SER A 65 -16.35 5.74 29.11
CA SER A 65 -16.85 4.92 30.21
C SER A 65 -16.84 3.46 29.76
N SER A 66 -15.80 2.77 30.24
CA SER A 66 -15.65 1.30 30.36
C SER A 66 -14.96 0.58 29.19
N PRO A 67 -14.08 -0.42 29.48
CA PRO A 67 -13.46 -1.25 28.46
C PRO A 67 -14.52 -2.04 27.70
N LEU A 68 -14.47 -2.03 26.37
CA LEU A 68 -15.27 -2.90 25.51
C LEU A 68 -14.89 -4.35 25.77
N ILE A 69 -15.64 -5.02 26.66
CA ILE A 69 -15.51 -6.45 26.94
C ILE A 69 -15.95 -7.20 25.67
N TRP A 70 -14.99 -7.83 25.00
CA TRP A 70 -15.22 -8.74 23.88
C TRP A 70 -16.00 -9.96 24.40
N LYS A 71 -17.32 -10.00 24.24
CA LYS A 71 -18.12 -11.19 24.53
C LYS A 71 -18.07 -12.13 23.34
N LYS A 72 -17.42 -13.28 23.50
CA LYS A 72 -17.54 -14.41 22.57
C LYS A 72 -18.99 -14.90 22.59
N SER A 73 -19.74 -14.62 21.53
CA SER A 73 -21.00 -15.32 21.28
C SER A 73 -20.69 -16.65 20.59
N LYS A 74 -20.88 -17.76 21.31
CA LYS A 74 -20.88 -19.10 20.76
C LYS A 74 -22.27 -19.32 20.14
N LYS A 75 -22.36 -19.34 18.81
CA LYS A 75 -23.55 -19.78 18.09
C LYS A 75 -23.21 -21.11 17.44
N GLU A 76 -23.96 -22.15 17.77
CA GLU A 76 -23.80 -23.47 17.15
C GLU A 76 -24.16 -23.43 15.67
N SER A 77 -23.41 -24.23 14.93
CA SER A 77 -23.11 -24.14 13.51
C SER A 77 -24.26 -24.58 12.59
N GLU A 78 -24.62 -23.71 11.65
CA GLU A 78 -25.02 -24.12 10.31
C GLU A 78 -23.78 -23.99 9.41
N GLU A 79 -23.44 -25.04 8.65
CA GLU A 79 -22.32 -25.04 7.72
C GLU A 79 -22.53 -23.95 6.66
N CYS A 80 -21.84 -22.84 6.83
CA CYS A 80 -21.71 -21.82 5.82
C CYS A 80 -20.25 -21.82 5.37
N GLU A 81 -20.00 -22.34 4.16
CA GLU A 81 -18.79 -22.11 3.36
C GLU A 81 -18.71 -20.61 2.97
N LYS A 82 -18.71 -19.73 3.96
CA LYS A 82 -18.59 -18.29 3.76
C LYS A 82 -17.11 -17.98 3.79
N ASP A 83 -16.53 -17.86 2.60
CA ASP A 83 -15.13 -17.48 2.40
C ASP A 83 -14.77 -16.24 3.24
N PHE A 84 -13.88 -16.45 4.20
CA PHE A 84 -13.35 -15.43 5.12
C PHE A 84 -12.86 -14.18 4.38
N LEU A 85 -12.17 -14.37 3.26
CA LEU A 85 -11.73 -13.34 2.33
C LEU A 85 -12.08 -13.75 0.91
N THR A 86 -12.31 -12.78 0.03
CA THR A 86 -12.33 -13.03 -1.42
C THR A 86 -11.03 -13.74 -1.84
N PRO A 87 -11.08 -14.68 -2.79
CA PRO A 87 -9.91 -15.45 -3.21
C PRO A 87 -8.77 -14.55 -3.70
N GLU A 88 -9.06 -13.40 -4.31
CA GLU A 88 -8.08 -12.41 -4.78
C GLU A 88 -7.33 -11.78 -3.61
N THR A 89 -8.06 -11.30 -2.59
CA THR A 89 -7.48 -10.67 -1.40
C THR A 89 -6.66 -11.68 -0.59
N TYR A 90 -7.15 -12.91 -0.43
CA TYR A 90 -6.41 -13.99 0.22
C TYR A 90 -5.11 -14.29 -0.53
N SER A 91 -5.19 -14.46 -1.85
CA SER A 91 -4.03 -14.72 -2.70
C SER A 91 -3.02 -13.58 -2.67
N ALA A 92 -3.49 -12.32 -2.69
CA ALA A 92 -2.64 -11.13 -2.61
C ALA A 92 -1.92 -11.03 -1.26
N LEU A 93 -2.62 -11.30 -0.16
CA LEU A 93 -2.05 -11.34 1.18
C LEU A 93 -1.00 -12.45 1.31
N LEU A 94 -1.32 -13.66 0.84
CA LEU A 94 -0.41 -14.80 0.87
C LEU A 94 0.85 -14.53 0.04
N LEU A 95 0.68 -14.04 -1.21
CA LEU A 95 1.79 -13.70 -2.10
C LEU A 95 2.71 -12.67 -1.47
N THR A 96 2.14 -11.57 -0.97
CA THR A 96 2.88 -10.46 -0.36
C THR A 96 3.64 -10.92 0.88
N SER A 97 3.01 -11.73 1.74
CA SER A 97 3.63 -12.25 2.96
C SER A 97 4.80 -13.17 2.65
N LEU A 98 4.59 -14.14 1.75
CA LEU A 98 5.64 -15.07 1.33
C LEU A 98 6.80 -14.35 0.64
N SER A 99 6.49 -13.41 -0.24
CA SER A 99 7.47 -12.61 -0.96
C SER A 99 8.31 -11.74 -0.03
N THR A 100 7.67 -11.09 0.95
CA THR A 100 8.36 -10.26 1.95
C THR A 100 9.33 -11.09 2.78
N VAL A 101 8.91 -12.26 3.26
CA VAL A 101 9.78 -13.17 4.03
C VAL A 101 10.96 -13.64 3.18
N ALA A 102 10.71 -14.03 1.93
CA ALA A 102 11.76 -14.47 1.01
C ALA A 102 12.75 -13.33 0.68
N CYS A 103 12.25 -12.11 0.48
CA CYS A 103 13.06 -10.91 0.24
C CYS A 103 13.93 -10.58 1.46
N VAL A 104 13.35 -10.60 2.67
CA VAL A 104 14.10 -10.34 3.91
C VAL A 104 15.21 -11.36 4.08
N LYS A 105 14.94 -12.66 3.91
CA LYS A 105 15.98 -13.71 3.97
C LYS A 105 17.09 -13.47 2.96
N TYR A 106 16.74 -13.22 1.71
CA TYR A 106 17.70 -12.93 0.66
C TYR A 106 18.58 -11.72 0.98
N LEU A 107 18.02 -10.63 1.51
CA LEU A 107 18.79 -9.45 1.87
C LEU A 107 19.71 -9.72 3.08
N LEU A 108 19.24 -10.42 4.10
CA LEU A 108 20.08 -10.76 5.25
C LEU A 108 21.27 -11.66 4.83
N GLU A 109 21.05 -12.63 3.94
CA GLU A 109 22.09 -13.49 3.38
C GLU A 109 23.14 -12.72 2.55
N ASN A 110 22.73 -11.62 1.91
CA ASN A 110 23.63 -10.73 1.14
C ASN A 110 24.35 -9.68 2.01
N GLY A 111 24.31 -9.82 3.34
CA GLY A 111 25.09 -9.00 4.27
C GLY A 111 24.41 -7.72 4.79
N PHE A 112 23.10 -7.55 4.56
CA PHE A 112 22.36 -6.44 5.18
C PHE A 112 22.03 -6.75 6.65
N HIS A 113 22.25 -5.79 7.56
CA HIS A 113 22.00 -6.00 9.01
C HIS A 113 20.52 -5.98 9.39
N TYR A 114 19.71 -5.17 8.70
CA TYR A 114 18.27 -5.08 8.92
C TYR A 114 17.57 -4.65 7.64
N VAL A 115 16.28 -4.95 7.53
CA VAL A 115 15.45 -4.63 6.36
C VAL A 115 14.26 -3.81 6.81
N LEU A 116 14.12 -2.60 6.28
CA LEU A 116 12.96 -1.75 6.50
C LEU A 116 11.84 -2.15 5.54
N THR A 117 10.79 -2.77 6.07
CA THR A 117 9.59 -3.16 5.31
C THR A 117 8.66 -1.99 5.00
N ARG A 118 8.78 -0.89 5.75
CA ARG A 118 8.00 0.34 5.56
C ARG A 118 8.84 1.36 4.80
N ARG A 119 8.67 1.41 3.48
CA ARG A 119 8.97 2.63 2.70
C ARG A 119 7.67 3.43 2.59
N ARG A 120 7.69 4.74 2.88
CA ARG A 120 6.54 5.62 2.60
C ARG A 120 6.17 5.42 1.13
N ASP A 121 4.88 5.35 0.80
CA ASP A 121 4.43 5.20 -0.59
C ASP A 121 4.86 6.42 -1.41
N PRO A 122 5.95 6.32 -2.18
CA PRO A 122 6.48 7.46 -2.91
C PRO A 122 5.65 7.76 -4.16
N VAL A 123 4.88 6.79 -4.64
CA VAL A 123 4.06 6.91 -5.84
C VAL A 123 2.82 7.72 -5.52
N GLU A 124 2.11 7.43 -4.41
CA GLU A 124 0.98 8.25 -3.98
C GLU A 124 1.41 9.68 -3.58
N SER A 125 2.62 9.83 -3.02
CA SER A 125 3.20 11.16 -2.78
C SER A 125 3.48 11.91 -4.08
N LEU A 126 3.97 11.23 -5.13
CA LEU A 126 4.17 11.81 -6.45
C LEU A 126 2.83 12.23 -7.08
N PHE A 127 1.80 11.38 -7.00
CA PHE A 127 0.46 11.73 -7.50
C PHE A 127 -0.13 12.94 -6.76
N SER A 128 0.12 13.04 -5.47
CA SER A 128 -0.30 14.21 -4.68
C SER A 128 0.45 15.48 -5.11
N ALA A 129 1.75 15.38 -5.38
CA ALA A 129 2.52 16.50 -5.91
C ALA A 129 2.03 16.92 -7.31
N VAL A 130 1.75 15.97 -8.20
CA VAL A 130 1.19 16.27 -9.53
C VAL A 130 -0.14 17.02 -9.41
N ARG A 131 -1.03 16.60 -8.52
CA ARG A 131 -2.30 17.31 -8.25
C ARG A 131 -2.08 18.72 -7.72
N GLN A 132 -1.16 18.90 -6.79
CA GLN A 132 -0.81 20.22 -6.25
C GLN A 132 -0.26 21.15 -7.33
N MET A 133 0.57 20.64 -8.24
CA MET A 133 1.13 21.40 -9.36
C MET A 133 0.06 21.85 -10.37
N ASN A 134 -1.06 21.13 -10.43
CA ASN A 134 -2.23 21.48 -11.24
C ASN A 134 -3.26 22.33 -10.46
N GLY A 135 -2.81 23.05 -9.42
CA GLY A 135 -3.66 23.92 -8.62
C GLY A 135 -4.60 23.19 -7.66
N GLY A 136 -4.29 21.94 -7.32
CA GLY A 136 -5.16 21.09 -6.51
C GLY A 136 -6.32 20.46 -7.28
N ASN A 137 -6.27 20.45 -8.61
CA ASN A 137 -7.27 19.78 -9.43
C ASN A 137 -7.14 18.25 -9.32
N ASP A 138 -8.16 17.58 -8.74
CA ASP A 138 -8.23 16.11 -8.63
C ASP A 138 -8.55 15.43 -9.98
N GLY A 139 -9.13 16.14 -10.94
CA GLY A 139 -9.46 15.65 -12.29
C GLY A 139 -8.47 16.13 -13.34
N SER A 140 -7.19 15.78 -13.19
CA SER A 140 -6.15 16.20 -14.13
C SER A 140 -6.23 15.43 -15.45
N ASP A 141 -6.16 16.14 -16.57
CA ASP A 141 -6.02 15.52 -17.89
C ASP A 141 -4.58 15.04 -18.14
N ALA A 142 -4.40 14.19 -19.16
CA ALA A 142 -3.09 13.63 -19.47
C ALA A 142 -2.05 14.72 -19.85
N LYS A 143 -2.48 15.82 -20.48
CA LYS A 143 -1.56 16.91 -20.85
C LYS A 143 -1.12 17.68 -19.61
N ALA A 144 -2.02 18.07 -18.72
CA ALA A 144 -1.62 18.72 -17.47
C ALA A 144 -0.72 17.83 -16.62
N SER A 145 -1.00 16.53 -16.53
CA SER A 145 -0.11 15.58 -15.83
C SER A 145 1.28 15.52 -16.46
N THR A 146 1.38 15.53 -17.79
CA THR A 146 2.66 15.54 -18.51
C THR A 146 3.43 16.84 -18.27
N VAL A 147 2.75 17.99 -18.28
CA VAL A 147 3.37 19.29 -17.98
C VAL A 147 3.84 19.34 -16.53
N ALA A 148 3.04 18.86 -15.57
CA ALA A 148 3.40 18.79 -14.17
C ALA A 148 4.64 17.92 -13.93
N ILE A 149 4.70 16.74 -14.53
CA ILE A 149 5.88 15.84 -14.44
C ILE A 149 7.11 16.51 -15.07
N ASN A 150 6.98 17.09 -16.26
CA ASN A 150 8.08 17.81 -16.90
C ASN A 150 8.58 18.98 -16.03
N LYS A 151 7.66 19.69 -15.37
CA LYS A 151 8.01 20.77 -14.45
C LYS A 151 8.78 20.22 -13.24
N ILE A 152 8.27 19.17 -12.59
CA ILE A 152 8.96 18.50 -11.46
C ILE A 152 10.39 18.08 -11.85
N LEU A 153 10.56 17.48 -13.03
CA LEU A 153 11.86 17.02 -13.53
C LEU A 153 12.82 18.19 -13.81
N ARG A 154 12.33 19.28 -14.43
CA ARG A 154 13.15 20.44 -14.79
C ARG A 154 13.50 21.33 -13.60
N THR A 155 12.61 21.44 -12.62
CA THR A 155 12.83 22.31 -11.45
C THR A 155 13.47 21.59 -10.28
N GLY A 156 13.55 20.26 -10.30
CA GLY A 156 14.07 19.46 -9.17
C GLY A 156 13.27 19.64 -7.88
N LEU A 157 11.96 19.93 -7.98
CA LEU A 157 11.11 20.19 -6.80
C LEU A 157 10.89 18.93 -5.94
N LEU A 158 11.03 17.75 -6.55
CA LEU A 158 11.02 16.47 -5.84
C LEU A 158 12.36 15.79 -6.07
N LEU A 159 13.18 15.75 -5.03
CA LEU A 159 14.46 15.05 -5.04
C LEU A 159 14.38 13.81 -4.15
N PRO A 160 14.95 12.68 -4.58
CA PRO A 160 15.18 11.57 -3.67
C PRO A 160 16.12 12.02 -2.55
N HIS A 161 15.93 11.45 -1.37
CA HIS A 161 16.80 11.74 -0.23
C HIS A 161 18.26 11.37 -0.55
N HIS A 162 19.23 12.14 -0.05
CA HIS A 162 20.66 11.97 -0.33
C HIS A 162 21.20 10.58 0.07
N SER A 163 20.55 9.91 1.03
CA SER A 163 20.87 8.54 1.45
C SER A 163 20.06 7.44 0.73
N SER A 164 19.39 7.78 -0.39
CA SER A 164 18.67 6.81 -1.20
C SER A 164 19.64 5.90 -1.96
N ASN A 165 19.28 4.62 -2.12
CA ASN A 165 20.07 3.65 -2.87
C ASN A 165 20.00 3.84 -4.40
N VAL A 166 19.33 4.90 -4.86
CA VAL A 166 19.24 5.28 -6.27
C VAL A 166 20.20 6.44 -6.49
N PRO A 167 21.15 6.34 -7.42
CA PRO A 167 22.08 7.43 -7.69
C PRO A 167 21.29 8.67 -8.12
N VAL A 168 21.57 9.80 -7.45
CA VAL A 168 21.03 11.11 -7.85
C VAL A 168 21.79 11.50 -9.12
N SER A 169 21.15 11.47 -10.28
CA SER A 169 21.74 12.05 -11.49
C SER A 169 21.95 13.53 -11.23
N SER A 170 23.20 14.00 -11.26
CA SER A 170 23.54 15.41 -11.12
C SER A 170 22.78 16.23 -12.17
N PHE A 171 22.40 17.45 -11.79
CA PHE A 171 21.59 18.38 -12.60
C PHE A 171 22.18 18.63 -14.01
N GLU A 172 23.49 18.46 -14.16
CA GLU A 172 24.23 18.54 -15.43
C GLU A 172 23.76 17.53 -16.49
N THR A 173 23.21 16.38 -16.08
CA THR A 173 22.76 15.35 -17.02
C THR A 173 21.48 15.77 -17.77
N PHE A 174 20.64 16.61 -17.15
CA PHE A 174 19.35 17.01 -17.74
C PHE A 174 19.47 18.08 -18.83
N HIS A 175 20.51 18.92 -18.79
CA HIS A 175 20.75 19.92 -19.84
C HIS A 175 21.08 19.27 -21.19
N ASN A 176 21.72 18.09 -21.16
CA ASN A 176 22.11 17.33 -22.35
C ASN A 176 20.99 16.46 -22.95
N LEU A 177 19.83 16.37 -22.27
CA LEU A 177 18.64 15.67 -22.75
C LEU A 177 17.56 16.62 -23.29
N ALA A 178 17.82 17.93 -23.32
CA ALA A 178 16.99 18.87 -24.05
C ALA A 178 17.18 18.63 -25.55
N LEU A 179 16.17 18.02 -26.18
CA LEU A 179 16.07 17.83 -27.63
C LEU A 179 16.43 19.14 -28.37
N PRO A 180 17.19 19.07 -29.47
CA PRO A 180 17.47 20.24 -30.30
C PRO A 180 16.20 20.59 -31.08
N GLY A 181 15.63 21.78 -30.85
CA GLY A 181 14.60 22.27 -31.76
C GLY A 181 13.51 23.19 -31.22
N PHE A 182 13.80 24.11 -30.31
CA PHE A 182 12.97 25.32 -30.15
C PHE A 182 13.86 26.50 -29.80
N THR A 183 14.38 27.16 -30.83
CA THR A 183 14.71 28.59 -30.85
C THR A 183 13.61 29.31 -31.59
#